data_AF-A0AAU5Y2M7-F1
#
_entry.id   AF-A0AAU5Y2M7-F1
#
_cell.length_a   1.000
_cell.length_b   1.000
_cell.length_c   1.000
_cell.angle_alpha   90.00
_cell.angle_beta   90.00
_cell.angle_gamma   90.00
#
_symmetry.space_group_name_H-M   'P 1'
#
loop_
_entity.id
_entity.type
_entity.pdbx_description
1 polymer ?
#
loop_
_entity_poly.entity_id
_entity_poly.type
_entity_poly.pdbx_seq_one_letter_code
_entity_poly.pdbx_strand_id
1 'polypeptide(L)'
;MTEQGCNDPREKRHRLKAGGAMKSLAPEVVGAVIAHPVHQTNRARIEILIEQLRSCKEPADYNEFQRHLFKAVYEIEERRSQCSRIVKRLRKGESLPVDRPALSNDSDPSVLATWEFELFVYERLARQLRTVGDGLAWRCFGYDRRLILALSRNESPGMMYGKEGLPFELGRVNHLWEDRGHFTLLHDLTNCLRIADLSEFTADGGILLHEVKKNPQADRSAQMKRIEAAVNAVMHGGTLPGDQLDARLVELTEPYVVNLKQLNDLLQLAKQHGCRGMRLPQGRALFATSIPDNYNRWKGNPDAGMAASDSARLRAIKRAGIDKAMHHIQGFSGDTAARSPIMAPWSIYPFSSEDCSALICDLLGFQTILSVDALVDSLTAVGLHADILLNPADGDLSGDKKVLRAWLDNRSLTLHAEGLNVLLYELLEPDAWARGVLETLSVETRPGSPGVVFADEAASWL
;
A
#
# COMPACT_ATOMS: atom_id res chain seq x y z
N MET A 1 39.32 36.11 -9.81
CA MET A 1 38.23 35.59 -10.66
C MET A 1 37.68 34.35 -9.97
N THR A 2 36.69 34.57 -9.11
CA THR A 2 35.96 33.52 -8.38
C THR A 2 34.64 33.34 -9.11
N GLU A 3 34.49 32.22 -9.81
CA GLU A 3 33.21 31.83 -10.43
C GLU A 3 32.19 31.55 -9.32
N GLN A 4 31.30 32.51 -9.10
CA GLN A 4 30.08 32.30 -8.34
C GLN A 4 29.15 31.44 -9.18
N GLY A 5 29.06 30.16 -8.81
CA GLY A 5 28.05 29.24 -9.35
C GLY A 5 26.65 29.81 -9.10
N CYS A 6 25.99 30.19 -10.18
CA CYS A 6 24.59 30.57 -10.21
C CYS A 6 23.74 29.34 -9.88
N ASN A 7 23.38 29.17 -8.61
CA ASN A 7 22.37 28.19 -8.19
C ASN A 7 20.99 28.76 -8.55
N ASP A 8 20.48 28.45 -9.74
CA ASP A 8 19.10 28.77 -10.13
C ASP A 8 18.12 27.98 -9.23
N PRO A 9 17.25 28.64 -8.45
CA PRO A 9 16.22 27.97 -7.66
C PRO A 9 15.24 27.12 -8.48
N ARG A 10 15.19 27.30 -9.81
CA ARG A 10 14.36 26.51 -10.73
C ARG A 10 14.95 25.12 -11.02
N GLU A 11 16.27 24.94 -10.93
CA GLU A 11 16.92 23.63 -11.14
C GLU A 11 16.63 22.63 -10.00
N LYS A 12 16.28 23.12 -8.80
CA LYS A 12 15.88 22.25 -7.68
C LYS A 12 14.46 21.66 -7.83
N ARG A 13 13.64 22.16 -8.77
CA ARG A 13 12.21 21.81 -8.88
C ARG A 13 11.87 20.54 -9.65
N HIS A 14 12.84 19.88 -10.31
CA HIS A 14 12.54 18.68 -11.13
C HIS A 14 13.42 17.46 -10.84
N ARG A 15 14.02 17.35 -9.64
CA ARG A 15 14.70 16.09 -9.28
C ARG A 15 13.68 15.01 -8.98
N LEU A 16 13.76 13.91 -9.71
CA LEU A 16 12.99 12.70 -9.43
C LEU A 16 13.47 12.11 -8.10
N LYS A 17 12.58 12.13 -7.11
CA LYS A 17 12.84 11.49 -5.82
C LYS A 17 12.40 10.03 -5.92
N ALA A 18 13.35 9.10 -5.81
CA ALA A 18 13.04 7.69 -5.61
C ALA A 18 12.09 7.55 -4.40
N GLY A 19 11.03 6.76 -4.53
CA GLY A 19 9.97 6.71 -3.53
C GLY A 19 8.88 7.77 -3.69
N GLY A 20 8.91 8.63 -4.72
CA GLY A 20 7.85 9.59 -5.02
C GLY A 20 6.62 8.94 -5.66
N ALA A 21 5.45 9.56 -5.48
CA ALA A 21 4.20 9.09 -6.09
C ALA A 21 4.10 9.54 -7.56
N MET A 22 3.49 8.74 -8.44
CA MET A 22 3.32 9.12 -9.84
C MET A 22 2.48 10.38 -10.03
N LYS A 23 1.51 10.64 -9.15
CA LYS A 23 0.63 11.82 -9.21
C LYS A 23 1.37 13.16 -9.09
N SER A 24 2.59 13.16 -8.55
CA SER A 24 3.40 14.39 -8.40
C SER A 24 4.38 14.60 -9.56
N LEU A 25 4.38 13.73 -10.56
CA LEU A 25 5.28 13.81 -11.71
C LEU A 25 4.65 14.63 -12.84
N ALA A 26 5.50 15.23 -13.67
CA ALA A 26 5.06 15.86 -14.90
C ALA A 26 4.49 14.79 -15.87
N PRO A 27 3.48 15.14 -16.71
CA PRO A 27 2.84 14.19 -17.62
C PRO A 27 3.81 13.43 -18.53
N GLU A 28 4.88 14.08 -18.98
CA GLU A 28 5.91 13.50 -19.84
C GLU A 28 6.70 12.40 -19.11
N VAL A 29 7.00 12.64 -17.82
CA VAL A 29 7.68 11.65 -16.98
C VAL A 29 6.76 10.48 -16.68
N VAL A 30 5.47 10.73 -16.41
CA VAL A 30 4.46 9.66 -16.25
C VAL A 30 4.41 8.79 -17.50
N GLY A 31 4.33 9.42 -18.68
CA GLY A 31 4.38 8.72 -19.96
C GLY A 31 5.65 7.88 -20.15
N ALA A 32 6.81 8.42 -19.77
CA ALA A 32 8.08 7.70 -19.83
C ALA A 32 8.15 6.50 -18.88
N VAL A 33 7.62 6.62 -17.65
CA VAL A 33 7.55 5.49 -16.69
C VAL A 33 6.65 4.38 -17.25
N ILE A 34 5.48 4.74 -17.76
CA ILE A 34 4.52 3.78 -18.32
C ILE A 34 5.10 3.10 -19.56
N ALA A 35 5.77 3.84 -20.44
CA ALA A 35 6.40 3.29 -21.64
C ALA A 35 7.69 2.51 -21.34
N HIS A 36 8.20 2.52 -20.11
CA HIS A 36 9.46 1.87 -19.78
C HIS A 36 9.35 0.34 -19.99
N PRO A 37 10.24 -0.28 -20.78
CA PRO A 37 10.13 -1.72 -21.13
C PRO A 37 10.04 -2.63 -19.90
N VAL A 38 10.83 -2.33 -18.86
CA VAL A 38 10.84 -3.14 -17.62
C VAL A 38 9.56 -2.96 -16.82
N HIS A 39 8.89 -1.81 -16.89
CA HIS A 39 7.59 -1.61 -16.23
C HIS A 39 6.51 -2.45 -16.89
N GLN A 40 6.47 -2.47 -18.23
CA GLN A 40 5.55 -3.31 -19.01
C GLN A 40 5.76 -4.81 -18.72
N THR A 41 7.02 -5.27 -18.72
CA THR A 41 7.35 -6.65 -18.35
C THR A 41 6.98 -6.95 -16.90
N ASN A 42 7.18 -6.02 -15.97
CA ASN A 42 6.83 -6.21 -14.57
C ASN A 42 5.31 -6.30 -14.35
N ARG A 43 4.50 -5.52 -15.09
CA ARG A 43 3.04 -5.63 -15.06
C ARG A 43 2.58 -7.04 -15.43
N ALA A 44 3.03 -7.56 -16.57
CA ALA A 44 2.70 -8.92 -17.01
C ALA A 44 3.17 -9.98 -16.00
N ARG A 45 4.36 -9.77 -15.41
CA ARG A 45 4.88 -10.65 -14.34
C ARG A 45 3.98 -10.63 -13.10
N ILE A 46 3.52 -9.46 -12.66
CA ILE A 46 2.61 -9.31 -11.50
C ILE A 46 1.28 -10.01 -11.77
N GLU A 47 0.72 -9.86 -12.97
CA GLU A 47 -0.53 -10.53 -13.37
C GLU A 47 -0.41 -12.06 -13.21
N ILE A 48 0.66 -12.65 -13.77
CA ILE A 48 0.94 -14.08 -13.64
C ILE A 48 1.12 -14.49 -12.16
N LEU A 49 1.86 -13.69 -11.38
CA LEU A 49 2.06 -13.98 -9.96
C LEU A 49 0.74 -13.94 -9.18
N ILE A 50 -0.19 -13.03 -9.49
CA ILE A 50 -1.51 -12.99 -8.85
C ILE A 50 -2.31 -14.26 -9.20
N GLU A 51 -2.27 -14.71 -10.45
CA GLU A 51 -2.92 -15.96 -10.86
C GLU A 51 -2.34 -17.17 -10.13
N GLN A 52 -1.00 -17.26 -10.05
CA GLN A 52 -0.31 -18.31 -9.30
C GLN A 52 -0.71 -18.29 -7.82
N LEU A 53 -0.66 -17.13 -7.17
CA LEU A 53 -1.06 -16.99 -5.77
C LEU A 53 -2.51 -17.44 -5.54
N ARG A 54 -3.43 -17.10 -6.44
CA ARG A 54 -4.84 -17.51 -6.35
C ARG A 54 -4.99 -19.03 -6.51
N SER A 55 -4.12 -19.65 -7.29
CA SER A 55 -4.10 -21.09 -7.51
C SER A 55 -3.49 -21.91 -6.36
N CYS A 56 -2.68 -21.31 -5.48
CA CYS A 56 -2.06 -22.03 -4.35
C CYS A 56 -3.11 -22.67 -3.42
N LYS A 57 -3.00 -23.97 -3.14
CA LYS A 57 -3.86 -24.71 -2.22
C LYS A 57 -3.09 -25.37 -1.10
N GLU A 58 -1.91 -25.89 -1.41
CA GLU A 58 -1.08 -26.67 -0.49
C GLU A 58 0.22 -25.94 -0.11
N PRO A 59 0.87 -26.29 1.01
CA PRO A 59 2.16 -25.71 1.43
C PRO A 59 3.24 -25.70 0.33
N ALA A 60 3.26 -26.72 -0.53
CA ALA A 60 4.19 -26.80 -1.66
C ALA A 60 3.96 -25.68 -2.69
N ASP A 61 2.71 -25.35 -3.00
CA ASP A 61 2.36 -24.29 -3.94
C ASP A 61 2.85 -22.93 -3.43
N TYR A 62 2.67 -22.67 -2.12
CA TYR A 62 3.14 -21.45 -1.48
C TYR A 62 4.67 -21.35 -1.48
N ASN A 63 5.36 -22.47 -1.24
CA ASN A 63 6.82 -22.51 -1.29
C ASN A 63 7.36 -22.23 -2.70
N GLU A 64 6.77 -22.84 -3.74
CA GLU A 64 7.13 -22.58 -5.13
C GLU A 64 6.83 -21.13 -5.53
N PHE A 65 5.63 -20.64 -5.19
CA PHE A 65 5.24 -19.26 -5.43
C PHE A 65 6.22 -18.27 -4.78
N GLN A 66 6.57 -18.49 -3.51
CA GLN A 66 7.53 -17.66 -2.79
C GLN A 66 8.89 -17.61 -3.49
N ARG A 67 9.38 -18.74 -4.03
CA ARG A 67 10.64 -18.78 -4.78
C ARG A 67 10.58 -17.95 -6.06
N HIS A 68 9.47 -18.02 -6.79
CA HIS A 68 9.25 -17.20 -7.99
C HIS A 68 9.19 -15.70 -7.65
N LEU A 69 8.43 -15.33 -6.61
CA LEU A 69 8.35 -13.96 -6.13
C LEU A 69 9.71 -13.44 -5.64
N PHE A 70 10.43 -14.24 -4.84
CA PHE A 70 11.76 -13.89 -4.34
C PHE A 70 12.71 -13.58 -5.48
N LYS A 71 12.80 -14.45 -6.49
CA LYS A 71 13.64 -14.23 -7.66
C LYS A 71 13.29 -12.91 -8.35
N ALA A 72 11.99 -12.65 -8.56
CA ALA A 72 11.54 -11.42 -9.20
C ALA A 72 11.91 -10.15 -8.42
N VAL A 73 11.70 -10.15 -7.10
CA VAL A 73 12.05 -9.01 -6.24
C VAL A 73 13.57 -8.82 -6.20
N TYR A 74 14.32 -9.90 -6.02
CA TYR A 74 15.78 -9.87 -5.91
C TYR A 74 16.45 -9.29 -7.17
N GLU A 75 16.01 -9.72 -8.36
CA GLU A 75 16.48 -9.18 -9.66
C GLU A 75 16.25 -7.66 -9.78
N ILE A 76 15.06 -7.19 -9.39
CA ILE A 76 14.70 -5.77 -9.45
C ILE A 76 15.52 -4.96 -8.43
N GLU A 77 15.74 -5.49 -7.23
CA GLU A 77 16.52 -4.82 -6.20
C GLU A 77 18.02 -4.80 -6.47
N GLU A 78 18.57 -5.86 -7.08
CA GLU A 78 19.93 -5.85 -7.61
C GLU A 78 20.13 -4.69 -8.57
N ARG A 79 19.21 -4.57 -9.54
CA ARG A 79 19.30 -3.52 -10.54
C ARG A 79 19.09 -2.12 -9.94
N ARG A 80 18.18 -1.98 -8.97
CA ARG A 80 18.00 -0.76 -8.16
C ARG A 80 19.30 -0.37 -7.44
N SER A 81 19.97 -1.33 -6.82
CA SER A 81 21.24 -1.12 -6.09
C SER A 81 22.35 -0.64 -7.02
N GLN A 82 22.47 -1.26 -8.20
CA GLN A 82 23.42 -0.84 -9.24
C GLN A 82 23.15 0.59 -9.72
N CYS A 83 21.89 0.96 -9.97
CA CYS A 83 21.51 2.33 -10.35
C CYS A 83 21.84 3.33 -9.23
N SER A 84 21.52 2.99 -7.98
CA SER A 84 21.83 3.82 -6.80
C SER A 84 23.33 4.08 -6.66
N ARG A 85 24.17 3.06 -6.88
CA ARG A 85 25.63 3.17 -6.90
C ARG A 85 26.09 4.17 -7.96
N ILE A 86 25.55 4.10 -9.17
CA ILE A 86 25.93 5.01 -10.28
C ILE A 86 25.48 6.45 -10.00
N VAL A 87 24.25 6.66 -9.54
CA VAL A 87 23.76 7.99 -9.12
C VAL A 87 24.69 8.61 -8.06
N LYS A 88 25.10 7.83 -7.06
CA LYS A 88 26.04 8.30 -6.03
C LYS A 88 27.40 8.71 -6.59
N ARG A 89 27.94 7.96 -7.56
CA ARG A 89 29.23 8.26 -8.23
C ARG A 89 29.15 9.53 -9.07
N LEU A 90 28.14 9.63 -9.94
CA LEU A 90 27.94 10.80 -10.79
C LEU A 90 27.75 12.09 -9.99
N ARG A 91 27.03 12.03 -8.86
CA ARG A 91 26.89 13.17 -7.93
C ARG A 91 28.21 13.63 -7.31
N LYS A 92 29.20 12.74 -7.23
CA LYS A 92 30.56 13.05 -6.75
C LYS A 92 31.50 13.47 -7.90
N GLY A 93 31.03 13.51 -9.15
CA GLY A 93 31.87 13.73 -10.31
C GLY A 93 32.80 12.56 -10.65
N GLU A 94 32.52 11.36 -10.12
CA GLU A 94 33.32 10.16 -10.40
C GLU A 94 32.95 9.54 -11.75
N SER A 95 33.92 8.86 -12.38
CA SER A 95 33.69 8.12 -13.61
C SER A 95 32.74 6.94 -13.41
N LEU A 96 32.00 6.60 -14.48
CA LEU A 96 31.13 5.44 -14.49
C LEU A 96 31.92 4.13 -14.32
N PRO A 97 31.38 3.13 -13.61
CA PRO A 97 31.97 1.79 -13.57
C PRO A 97 32.05 1.16 -14.96
N VAL A 98 33.04 0.29 -15.17
CA VAL A 98 33.20 -0.49 -16.41
C VAL A 98 32.09 -1.54 -16.52
N ASP A 99 31.72 -2.15 -15.39
CA ASP A 99 30.66 -3.16 -15.22
C ASP A 99 29.25 -2.54 -15.08
N ARG A 100 29.05 -1.30 -15.55
CA ARG A 100 27.74 -0.66 -15.44
C ARG A 100 26.67 -1.45 -16.20
N PRO A 101 25.44 -1.53 -15.68
CA PRO A 101 24.42 -2.29 -16.35
C PRO A 101 23.86 -1.49 -17.54
N ALA A 102 23.39 -2.17 -18.60
CA ALA A 102 22.88 -1.49 -19.80
C ALA A 102 21.61 -0.70 -19.50
N LEU A 103 21.47 0.51 -20.05
CA LEU A 103 20.24 1.30 -19.95
C LEU A 103 19.13 0.67 -20.80
N SER A 104 17.87 0.88 -20.40
CA SER A 104 16.73 0.26 -21.09
C SER A 104 16.43 0.91 -22.46
N ASN A 105 16.95 2.12 -22.68
CA ASN A 105 16.83 2.92 -23.90
C ASN A 105 18.22 3.40 -24.33
N ASP A 106 18.35 3.93 -25.56
CA ASP A 106 19.57 4.55 -26.12
C ASP A 106 19.95 5.90 -25.46
N SER A 107 19.55 6.10 -24.21
CA SER A 107 19.87 7.29 -23.41
C SER A 107 21.36 7.36 -23.09
N ASP A 108 21.89 8.58 -22.96
CA ASP A 108 23.29 8.79 -22.61
C ASP A 108 23.56 8.35 -21.14
N PRO A 109 24.46 7.36 -20.91
CA PRO A 109 24.79 6.90 -19.57
C PRO A 109 25.64 7.89 -18.75
N SER A 110 26.19 8.94 -19.35
CA SER A 110 26.93 9.99 -18.63
C SER A 110 26.02 10.98 -17.89
N VAL A 111 24.73 11.01 -18.26
CA VAL A 111 23.75 11.95 -17.72
C VAL A 111 23.17 11.45 -16.40
N LEU A 112 23.34 12.24 -15.33
CA LEU A 112 22.82 11.90 -13.98
C LEU A 112 21.30 11.68 -13.98
N ALA A 113 20.53 12.53 -14.67
CA ALA A 113 19.07 12.45 -14.72
C ALA A 113 18.57 11.12 -15.29
N THR A 114 19.29 10.52 -16.24
CA THR A 114 18.99 9.19 -16.80
C THR A 114 19.01 8.12 -15.70
N TRP A 115 20.03 8.12 -14.84
CA TRP A 115 20.15 7.16 -13.75
C TRP A 115 19.21 7.45 -12.57
N GLU A 116 18.88 8.72 -12.32
CA GLU A 116 17.85 9.09 -11.34
C GLU A 116 16.47 8.58 -11.76
N PHE A 117 16.15 8.63 -13.06
CA PHE A 117 14.94 8.06 -13.62
C PHE A 117 14.92 6.53 -13.51
N GLU A 118 16.00 5.85 -13.90
CA GLU A 118 16.12 4.38 -13.75
C GLU A 118 15.97 3.96 -12.28
N LEU A 119 16.66 4.65 -11.36
CA LEU A 119 16.54 4.40 -9.93
C LEU A 119 15.10 4.59 -9.43
N PHE A 120 14.41 5.63 -9.91
CA PHE A 120 13.00 5.87 -9.62
C PHE A 120 12.11 4.70 -10.09
N VAL A 121 12.31 4.23 -11.33
CA VAL A 121 11.55 3.11 -11.90
C VAL A 121 11.79 1.84 -11.07
N TYR A 122 13.04 1.41 -10.88
CA TYR A 122 13.33 0.14 -10.21
C TYR A 122 12.95 0.13 -8.71
N GLU A 123 13.00 1.27 -8.03
CA GLU A 123 12.47 1.37 -6.66
C GLU A 123 10.96 1.12 -6.63
N ARG A 124 10.23 1.68 -7.58
CA ARG A 124 8.78 1.49 -7.69
C ARG A 124 8.42 0.04 -8.03
N LEU A 125 9.13 -0.58 -8.97
CA LEU A 125 8.90 -1.98 -9.36
C LEU A 125 9.10 -2.95 -8.18
N ALA A 126 10.10 -2.70 -7.32
CA ALA A 126 10.34 -3.53 -6.13
C ALA A 126 9.14 -3.50 -5.19
N ARG A 127 8.61 -2.29 -4.92
CA ARG A 127 7.46 -2.10 -4.03
C ARG A 127 6.20 -2.78 -4.57
N GLN A 128 5.97 -2.67 -5.88
CA GLN A 128 4.85 -3.31 -6.57
C GLN A 128 4.88 -4.83 -6.47
N LEU A 129 6.05 -5.45 -6.64
CA LEU A 129 6.21 -6.90 -6.45
C LEU A 129 5.97 -7.29 -4.99
N ARG A 130 6.47 -6.51 -4.02
CA ARG A 130 6.20 -6.75 -2.60
C ARG A 130 4.73 -6.63 -2.23
N THR A 131 3.92 -5.87 -2.97
CA THR A 131 2.45 -5.87 -2.79
C THR A 131 1.80 -7.21 -3.17
N VAL A 132 2.42 -7.99 -4.07
CA VAL A 132 2.01 -9.39 -4.27
C VAL A 132 2.44 -10.25 -3.09
N GLY A 133 3.61 -9.98 -2.50
CA GLY A 133 4.06 -10.58 -1.23
C GLY A 133 3.14 -10.26 -0.06
N ASP A 134 2.60 -9.04 0.01
CA ASP A 134 1.55 -8.69 0.98
C ASP A 134 0.33 -9.60 0.76
N GLY A 135 -0.08 -9.85 -0.48
CA GLY A 135 -1.19 -10.77 -0.77
C GLY A 135 -0.91 -12.21 -0.33
N LEU A 136 0.34 -12.68 -0.50
CA LEU A 136 0.78 -13.96 0.05
C LEU A 136 0.65 -13.99 1.58
N ALA A 137 1.13 -12.96 2.26
CA ALA A 137 1.01 -12.86 3.72
C ALA A 137 -0.46 -12.92 4.17
N TRP A 138 -1.32 -12.07 3.60
CA TRP A 138 -2.74 -12.05 3.93
C TRP A 138 -3.39 -13.43 3.74
N ARG A 139 -3.11 -14.11 2.62
CA ARG A 139 -3.66 -15.45 2.36
C ARG A 139 -3.13 -16.50 3.34
N CYS A 140 -1.83 -16.51 3.64
CA CYS A 140 -1.25 -17.47 4.59
C CYS A 140 -1.78 -17.27 6.01
N PHE A 141 -2.09 -16.04 6.40
CA PHE A 141 -2.72 -15.71 7.69
C PHE A 141 -4.25 -15.82 7.66
N GLY A 142 -4.84 -16.43 6.64
CA GLY A 142 -6.30 -16.64 6.55
C GLY A 142 -7.10 -15.33 6.47
N TYR A 143 -6.48 -14.28 5.92
CA TYR A 143 -7.01 -12.91 5.84
C TYR A 143 -7.28 -12.26 7.20
N ASP A 144 -6.63 -12.74 8.27
CA ASP A 144 -6.76 -12.18 9.61
C ASP A 144 -5.97 -10.85 9.74
N ARG A 145 -6.70 -9.73 9.66
CA ARG A 145 -6.10 -8.38 9.80
C ARG A 145 -5.45 -8.18 11.16
N ARG A 146 -5.83 -8.90 12.22
CA ARG A 146 -5.21 -8.77 13.56
C ARG A 146 -3.73 -9.10 13.50
N LEU A 147 -3.37 -10.17 12.78
CA LEU A 147 -1.98 -10.59 12.58
C LEU A 147 -1.23 -9.55 11.74
N ILE A 148 -1.83 -9.03 10.67
CA ILE A 148 -1.23 -7.99 9.83
C ILE A 148 -0.98 -6.69 10.64
N LEU A 149 -1.96 -6.26 11.42
CA LEU A 149 -1.86 -5.09 12.29
C LEU A 149 -0.78 -5.26 13.37
N ALA A 150 -0.70 -6.44 13.98
CA ALA A 150 0.32 -6.71 15.01
C ALA A 150 1.73 -6.77 14.41
N LEU A 151 1.90 -7.44 13.26
CA LEU A 151 3.21 -7.69 12.64
C LEU A 151 3.74 -6.52 11.79
N SER A 152 2.91 -5.53 11.47
CA SER A 152 3.28 -4.34 10.68
C SER A 152 3.93 -3.21 11.49
N ARG A 153 3.94 -3.30 12.82
CA ARG A 153 4.32 -2.20 13.73
C ARG A 153 5.83 -2.05 13.91
N ASN A 154 6.55 -1.90 12.80
CA ASN A 154 7.99 -1.61 12.77
C ASN A 154 8.36 -0.87 11.47
N GLU A 155 9.63 -0.49 11.34
CA GLU A 155 10.17 0.09 10.11
C GLU A 155 10.07 -0.90 8.94
N SER A 156 9.88 -0.37 7.72
CA SER A 156 9.80 -1.18 6.50
C SER A 156 11.11 -1.95 6.28
N PRO A 157 11.05 -3.21 5.84
CA PRO A 157 12.25 -3.97 5.51
C PRO A 157 13.02 -3.29 4.38
N GLY A 158 14.33 -3.16 4.57
CA GLY A 158 15.25 -2.65 3.55
C GLY A 158 15.31 -3.55 2.31
N MET A 159 16.27 -3.28 1.41
CA MET A 159 16.50 -4.18 0.27
C MET A 159 17.04 -5.53 0.78
N MET A 160 16.57 -6.63 0.18
CA MET A 160 17.14 -7.96 0.37
C MET A 160 18.49 -8.07 -0.34
N TYR A 161 18.62 -7.46 -1.52
CA TYR A 161 19.86 -7.50 -2.27
C TYR A 161 21.03 -6.91 -1.46
N GLY A 162 22.08 -7.71 -1.27
CA GLY A 162 23.27 -7.33 -0.51
C GLY A 162 23.11 -7.41 1.02
N LYS A 163 21.99 -7.92 1.54
CA LYS A 163 21.81 -8.17 2.98
C LYS A 163 22.66 -9.36 3.42
N GLU A 164 23.60 -9.15 4.35
CA GLU A 164 24.49 -10.21 4.84
C GLU A 164 23.74 -11.37 5.53
N GLY A 165 22.58 -11.10 6.11
CA GLY A 165 21.74 -12.08 6.82
C GLY A 165 20.93 -13.01 5.91
N LEU A 166 20.68 -12.61 4.66
CA LEU A 166 19.75 -13.30 3.76
C LEU A 166 20.09 -14.78 3.51
N PRO A 167 21.37 -15.20 3.32
CA PRO A 167 21.68 -16.62 3.16
C PRO A 167 21.29 -17.48 4.37
N PHE A 168 21.32 -16.92 5.58
CA PHE A 168 20.90 -17.65 6.80
C PHE A 168 19.38 -17.78 6.86
N GLU A 169 18.65 -16.73 6.50
CA GLU A 169 17.18 -16.74 6.39
C GLU A 169 16.71 -17.78 5.36
N LEU A 170 17.30 -17.78 4.16
CA LEU A 170 17.01 -18.77 3.11
C LEU A 170 17.40 -20.20 3.52
N GLY A 171 18.56 -20.36 4.17
CA GLY A 171 18.97 -21.64 4.73
C GLY A 171 17.98 -22.17 5.77
N ARG A 172 17.42 -21.29 6.59
CA ARG A 172 16.38 -21.65 7.57
C ARG A 172 15.07 -22.04 6.89
N VAL A 173 14.63 -21.32 5.87
CA VAL A 173 13.45 -21.67 5.05
C VAL A 173 13.61 -23.06 4.44
N ASN A 174 14.76 -23.33 3.80
CA ASN A 174 15.02 -24.63 3.18
C ASN A 174 15.04 -25.76 4.21
N HIS A 175 15.71 -25.57 5.35
CA HIS A 175 15.74 -26.58 6.42
C HIS A 175 14.34 -26.88 6.97
N LEU A 176 13.50 -25.87 7.20
CA LEU A 176 12.11 -26.09 7.66
C LEU A 176 11.26 -26.82 6.61
N TRP A 177 11.50 -26.55 5.34
CA TRP A 177 10.83 -27.25 4.25
C TRP A 177 11.29 -28.70 4.08
N GLU A 178 12.60 -28.93 3.97
CA GLU A 178 13.19 -30.25 3.71
C GLU A 178 13.03 -31.22 4.89
N ASP A 179 13.23 -30.74 6.11
CA ASP A 179 13.24 -31.61 7.29
C ASP A 179 11.85 -31.78 7.92
N ARG A 180 10.95 -30.80 7.75
CA ARG A 180 9.62 -30.79 8.40
C ARG A 180 8.44 -30.69 7.45
N GLY A 181 8.65 -30.37 6.17
CA GLY A 181 7.57 -30.12 5.22
C GLY A 181 6.75 -28.87 5.53
N HIS A 182 7.27 -27.96 6.36
CA HIS A 182 6.56 -26.75 6.78
C HIS A 182 6.82 -25.61 5.81
N PHE A 183 5.75 -24.99 5.29
CA PHE A 183 5.90 -23.74 4.55
C PHE A 183 6.36 -22.63 5.50
N THR A 184 7.34 -21.83 5.06
CA THR A 184 7.88 -20.72 5.85
C THR A 184 7.90 -19.45 5.01
N LEU A 185 7.13 -18.44 5.41
CA LEU A 185 7.03 -17.14 4.76
C LEU A 185 8.20 -16.24 5.15
N LEU A 186 8.89 -15.67 4.16
CA LEU A 186 9.95 -14.67 4.34
C LEU A 186 9.36 -13.26 4.42
N HIS A 187 9.54 -12.56 5.55
CA HIS A 187 8.89 -11.26 5.80
C HIS A 187 9.44 -10.15 4.91
N ASP A 188 10.72 -10.21 4.54
CA ASP A 188 11.38 -9.26 3.63
C ASP A 188 10.76 -9.21 2.22
N LEU A 189 9.94 -10.21 1.84
CA LEU A 189 9.16 -10.20 0.59
C LEU A 189 7.90 -9.34 0.65
N THR A 190 7.58 -8.80 1.82
CA THR A 190 6.33 -8.07 2.09
C THR A 190 6.64 -6.63 2.49
N ASN A 191 5.65 -5.75 2.35
CA ASN A 191 5.63 -4.43 2.98
C ASN A 191 4.86 -4.44 4.31
N CYS A 192 4.03 -5.46 4.56
CA CYS A 192 3.14 -5.53 5.72
C CYS A 192 3.71 -6.28 6.95
N LEU A 193 4.64 -7.22 6.77
CA LEU A 193 5.25 -7.95 7.89
C LEU A 193 6.64 -7.36 8.19
N ARG A 194 6.83 -6.85 9.41
CA ARG A 194 8.00 -6.02 9.75
C ARG A 194 8.66 -6.36 11.10
N ILE A 195 8.13 -7.31 11.85
CA ILE A 195 8.60 -7.62 13.22
C ILE A 195 9.54 -8.82 13.29
N ALA A 196 9.26 -9.88 12.53
CA ALA A 196 10.07 -11.09 12.49
C ALA A 196 10.77 -11.22 11.12
N ASP A 197 11.70 -12.16 11.00
CA ASP A 197 12.29 -12.49 9.71
C ASP A 197 11.42 -13.51 8.96
N LEU A 198 10.84 -14.49 9.68
CA LEU A 198 10.06 -15.59 9.11
C LEU A 198 8.79 -15.92 9.91
N SER A 199 7.78 -16.45 9.21
CA SER A 199 6.65 -17.19 9.81
C SER A 199 6.62 -18.62 9.29
N GLU A 200 6.80 -19.60 10.17
CA GLU A 200 6.65 -21.04 9.89
C GLU A 200 5.19 -21.45 10.14
N PHE A 201 4.57 -22.08 9.15
CA PHE A 201 3.21 -22.63 9.23
C PHE A 201 3.33 -24.14 9.45
N THR A 202 2.93 -24.60 10.63
CA THR A 202 3.10 -26.00 11.06
C THR A 202 1.93 -26.87 10.62
N ALA A 203 2.15 -28.18 10.53
CA ALA A 203 1.14 -29.13 10.05
C ALA A 203 -0.14 -29.18 10.93
N ASP A 204 -0.06 -28.77 12.20
CA ASP A 204 -1.19 -28.66 13.13
C ASP A 204 -1.93 -27.31 13.03
N GLY A 205 -1.57 -26.46 12.06
CA GLY A 205 -2.17 -25.14 11.84
C GLY A 205 -1.61 -24.04 12.74
N GLY A 206 -0.56 -24.33 13.52
CA GLY A 206 0.17 -23.33 14.29
C GLY A 206 1.02 -22.40 13.43
N ILE A 207 1.36 -21.24 14.00
CA ILE A 207 2.25 -20.26 13.38
C ILE A 207 3.39 -19.94 14.35
N LEU A 208 4.62 -20.14 13.92
CA LEU A 208 5.82 -19.83 14.69
C LEU A 208 6.58 -18.67 14.04
N LEU A 209 6.89 -17.64 14.82
CA LEU A 209 7.68 -16.48 14.36
C LEU A 209 9.16 -16.71 14.67
N HIS A 210 10.02 -16.54 13.67
CA HIS A 210 11.46 -16.73 13.82
C HIS A 210 12.24 -15.45 13.60
N GLU A 211 13.23 -15.26 14.47
CA GLU A 211 14.31 -14.29 14.32
C GLU A 211 15.59 -15.05 13.96
N VAL A 212 16.18 -14.77 12.80
CA VAL A 212 17.31 -15.51 12.25
C VAL A 212 18.59 -14.67 12.42
N LYS A 213 19.50 -15.15 13.27
CA LYS A 213 20.83 -14.54 13.45
C LYS A 213 21.93 -15.51 13.07
N LYS A 214 23.03 -14.97 12.53
CA LYS A 214 24.28 -15.70 12.29
C LYS A 214 24.85 -16.34 13.56
N ASN A 215 24.75 -15.64 14.70
CA ASN A 215 25.10 -16.19 16.01
C ASN A 215 23.84 -16.30 16.88
N PRO A 216 23.34 -17.52 17.15
CA PRO A 216 22.15 -17.74 17.98
C PRO A 216 22.28 -17.22 19.42
N GLN A 217 23.50 -17.03 19.93
CA GLN A 217 23.79 -16.55 21.28
C GLN A 217 23.86 -15.02 21.43
N ALA A 218 23.75 -14.25 20.33
CA ALA A 218 23.71 -12.80 20.39
C ALA A 218 22.44 -12.31 21.11
N ASP A 219 22.52 -11.19 21.83
CA ASP A 219 21.42 -10.64 22.63
C ASP A 219 20.17 -10.40 21.74
N ARG A 220 19.09 -11.12 22.04
CA ARG A 220 17.82 -11.15 21.28
C ARG A 220 16.80 -10.13 21.77
N SER A 221 17.16 -9.26 22.71
CA SER A 221 16.18 -8.68 23.62
C SER A 221 15.13 -7.77 22.95
N ALA A 222 15.48 -6.90 22.00
CA ALA A 222 14.52 -5.92 21.47
C ALA A 222 13.52 -6.52 20.46
N GLN A 223 14.00 -7.30 19.50
CA GLN A 223 13.15 -7.86 18.45
C GLN A 223 12.28 -9.00 18.98
N MET A 224 12.84 -9.83 19.87
CA MET A 224 12.05 -10.87 20.55
C MET A 224 10.93 -10.26 21.39
N LYS A 225 11.18 -9.15 22.12
CA LYS A 225 10.13 -8.42 22.83
C LYS A 225 9.01 -7.94 21.89
N ARG A 226 9.33 -7.51 20.67
CA ARG A 226 8.31 -7.11 19.69
C ARG A 226 7.50 -8.31 19.18
N ILE A 227 8.15 -9.44 18.92
CA ILE A 227 7.51 -10.70 18.57
C ILE A 227 6.57 -11.14 19.69
N GLU A 228 7.04 -11.18 20.93
CA GLU A 228 6.24 -11.52 22.12
C GLU A 228 5.06 -10.56 22.29
N ALA A 229 5.27 -9.25 22.11
CA ALA A 229 4.19 -8.26 22.17
C ALA A 229 3.14 -8.49 21.07
N ALA A 230 3.56 -8.82 19.83
CA ALA A 230 2.65 -9.10 18.73
C ALA A 230 1.81 -10.36 19.02
N VAL A 231 2.45 -11.44 19.47
CA VAL A 231 1.77 -12.68 19.88
C VAL A 231 0.81 -12.41 21.02
N ASN A 232 1.24 -11.67 22.05
CA ASN A 232 0.39 -11.34 23.19
C ASN A 232 -0.81 -10.46 22.82
N ALA A 233 -0.63 -9.52 21.90
CA ALA A 233 -1.71 -8.67 21.40
C ALA A 233 -2.80 -9.50 20.70
N VAL A 234 -2.41 -10.43 19.83
CA VAL A 234 -3.34 -11.27 19.07
C VAL A 234 -3.98 -12.36 19.93
N MET A 235 -3.19 -13.06 20.76
CA MET A 235 -3.66 -14.24 21.48
C MET A 235 -4.35 -13.93 22.82
N HIS A 236 -3.98 -12.82 23.48
CA HIS A 236 -4.41 -12.53 24.85
C HIS A 236 -4.93 -11.08 25.03
N GLY A 237 -5.13 -10.32 23.94
CA GLY A 237 -5.60 -8.94 24.00
C GLY A 237 -4.58 -7.97 24.64
N GLY A 238 -3.29 -8.31 24.59
CA GLY A 238 -2.18 -7.47 25.03
C GLY A 238 -2.05 -6.16 24.22
N THR A 239 -1.06 -5.34 24.59
CA THR A 239 -0.73 -4.11 23.85
C THR A 239 -0.04 -4.45 22.53
N LEU A 240 -0.44 -3.76 21.46
CA LEU A 240 0.22 -3.82 20.16
C LEU A 240 1.69 -3.35 20.27
N PRO A 241 2.60 -3.91 19.46
CA PRO A 241 3.98 -3.45 19.41
C PRO A 241 4.09 -1.97 18.98
N GLY A 242 5.12 -1.30 19.50
CA GLY A 242 5.45 0.10 19.16
C GLY A 242 5.48 1.02 20.38
N ASP A 243 5.54 2.33 20.13
CA ASP A 243 5.74 3.33 21.18
C ASP A 243 4.42 3.76 21.87
N GLN A 244 3.27 3.34 21.34
CA GLN A 244 1.95 3.65 21.89
C GLN A 244 1.58 2.64 22.99
N LEU A 245 1.79 3.04 24.25
CA LEU A 245 1.63 2.17 25.43
C LEU A 245 0.21 1.62 25.65
N ASP A 246 -0.81 2.20 25.02
CA ASP A 246 -2.22 1.79 25.15
C ASP A 246 -2.84 1.28 23.84
N ALA A 247 -2.02 1.07 22.81
CA ALA A 247 -2.51 0.56 21.54
C ALA A 247 -2.96 -0.90 21.71
N ARG A 248 -4.20 -1.22 21.37
CA ARG A 248 -4.76 -2.58 21.49
C ARG A 248 -5.67 -2.90 20.32
N LEU A 249 -5.78 -4.17 19.98
CA LEU A 249 -6.77 -4.63 19.01
C LEU A 249 -8.17 -4.47 19.58
N VAL A 250 -9.09 -4.04 18.72
CA VAL A 250 -10.54 -4.01 19.01
C VAL A 250 -11.22 -4.77 17.88
N GLU A 251 -11.67 -5.98 18.19
CA GLU A 251 -12.44 -6.82 17.28
C GLU A 251 -13.90 -6.41 17.37
N LEU A 252 -14.46 -6.00 16.23
CA LEU A 252 -15.85 -5.59 16.11
C LEU A 252 -16.71 -6.79 15.72
N THR A 253 -17.94 -6.80 16.20
CA THR A 253 -19.01 -7.68 15.73
C THR A 253 -19.71 -7.11 14.49
N GLU A 254 -19.53 -5.82 14.20
CA GLU A 254 -20.02 -5.16 12.99
C GLU A 254 -19.41 -5.79 11.72
N PRO A 255 -20.23 -6.16 10.72
CA PRO A 255 -19.75 -6.72 9.46
C PRO A 255 -18.96 -5.72 8.62
N TYR A 256 -17.95 -6.23 7.90
CA TYR A 256 -17.18 -5.45 6.93
C TYR A 256 -17.93 -5.26 5.61
N VAL A 257 -18.74 -4.19 5.52
CA VAL A 257 -19.55 -3.90 4.32
C VAL A 257 -18.81 -2.94 3.38
N VAL A 258 -18.48 -3.41 2.17
CA VAL A 258 -17.68 -2.67 1.18
C VAL A 258 -18.35 -2.59 -0.19
N ASN A 259 -17.99 -1.56 -0.98
CA ASN A 259 -18.54 -1.37 -2.34
C ASN A 259 -17.58 -1.79 -3.48
N LEU A 260 -16.90 -2.93 -3.32
CA LEU A 260 -15.91 -3.41 -4.29
C LEU A 260 -16.52 -3.77 -5.65
N LYS A 261 -17.76 -4.28 -5.69
CA LYS A 261 -18.44 -4.56 -6.96
C LYS A 261 -18.60 -3.27 -7.79
N GLN A 262 -19.03 -2.19 -7.15
CA GLN A 262 -19.21 -0.89 -7.80
C GLN A 262 -17.87 -0.35 -8.31
N LEU A 263 -16.79 -0.53 -7.56
CA LEU A 263 -15.45 -0.18 -8.02
C LEU A 263 -15.05 -1.00 -9.25
N ASN A 264 -15.24 -2.32 -9.25
CA ASN A 264 -14.94 -3.16 -10.41
C ASN A 264 -15.72 -2.69 -11.66
N ASP A 265 -17.03 -2.47 -11.52
CA ASP A 265 -17.90 -1.97 -12.59
C ASP A 265 -17.36 -0.62 -13.14
N LEU A 266 -16.90 0.27 -12.26
CA LEU A 266 -16.29 1.55 -12.64
C LEU A 266 -14.96 1.40 -13.36
N LEU A 267 -14.09 0.48 -12.93
CA LEU A 267 -12.81 0.21 -13.56
C LEU A 267 -13.00 -0.30 -14.99
N GLN A 268 -13.98 -1.19 -15.22
CA GLN A 268 -14.32 -1.64 -16.58
C GLN A 268 -14.78 -0.46 -17.46
N LEU A 269 -15.61 0.43 -16.93
CA LEU A 269 -16.04 1.63 -17.65
C LEU A 269 -14.87 2.58 -17.93
N ALA A 270 -13.91 2.70 -17.00
CA ALA A 270 -12.73 3.53 -17.20
C ALA A 270 -11.82 2.99 -18.30
N LYS A 271 -11.63 1.67 -18.42
CA LYS A 271 -10.91 1.06 -19.56
C LYS A 271 -11.57 1.39 -20.90
N GLN A 272 -12.90 1.31 -20.98
CA GLN A 272 -13.64 1.62 -22.20
C GLN A 272 -13.62 3.11 -22.57
N HIS A 273 -13.70 3.99 -21.56
CA HIS A 273 -13.92 5.42 -21.76
C HIS A 273 -12.70 6.30 -21.44
N GLY A 274 -11.57 5.72 -21.05
CA GLY A 274 -10.39 6.42 -20.53
C GLY A 274 -10.58 6.87 -19.08
N CYS A 275 -11.70 7.53 -18.76
CA CYS A 275 -12.09 7.86 -17.39
C CYS A 275 -13.61 7.81 -17.21
N ARG A 276 -14.05 7.60 -15.96
CA ARG A 276 -15.47 7.59 -15.60
C ARG A 276 -15.66 8.00 -14.14
N GLY A 277 -16.80 8.62 -13.85
CA GLY A 277 -17.23 8.89 -12.48
C GLY A 277 -18.59 8.27 -12.18
N MET A 278 -18.81 7.85 -10.93
CA MET A 278 -20.08 7.32 -10.43
C MET A 278 -20.39 7.85 -9.03
N ARG A 279 -21.68 7.85 -8.68
CA ARG A 279 -22.08 8.05 -7.28
C ARG A 279 -21.91 6.74 -6.51
N LEU A 280 -21.60 6.85 -5.24
CA LEU A 280 -21.78 5.81 -4.24
C LEU A 280 -22.82 6.29 -3.20
N PRO A 281 -23.42 5.35 -2.42
CA PRO A 281 -24.28 5.70 -1.29
C PRO A 281 -23.55 6.51 -0.20
N GLN A 282 -24.33 7.09 0.71
CA GLN A 282 -23.86 7.79 1.92
C GLN A 282 -22.85 8.91 1.61
N GLY A 283 -23.20 9.82 0.69
CA GLY A 283 -22.41 11.02 0.42
C GLY A 283 -21.01 10.75 -0.16
N ARG A 284 -20.88 9.72 -1.00
CA ARG A 284 -19.63 9.36 -1.66
C ARG A 284 -19.73 9.44 -3.18
N ALA A 285 -18.62 9.80 -3.81
CA ALA A 285 -18.43 9.68 -5.24
C ALA A 285 -17.13 8.93 -5.54
N LEU A 286 -17.12 8.19 -6.64
CA LEU A 286 -15.92 7.58 -7.19
C LEU A 286 -15.62 8.17 -8.56
N PHE A 287 -14.33 8.29 -8.84
CA PHE A 287 -13.79 8.58 -10.15
C PHE A 287 -12.69 7.57 -10.45
N ALA A 288 -12.69 6.96 -11.63
CA ALA A 288 -11.62 6.07 -12.07
C ALA A 288 -11.07 6.50 -13.42
N THR A 289 -9.79 6.19 -13.62
CA THR A 289 -9.06 6.44 -14.86
C THR A 289 -8.24 5.22 -15.23
N SER A 290 -8.25 4.86 -16.51
CA SER A 290 -7.24 4.01 -17.13
C SER A 290 -6.22 4.93 -17.79
N ILE A 291 -5.01 4.98 -17.25
CA ILE A 291 -3.98 5.89 -17.76
C ILE A 291 -3.64 5.58 -19.23
N PRO A 292 -3.38 4.31 -19.63
CA PRO A 292 -3.12 3.99 -21.04
C PRO A 292 -4.28 4.37 -21.97
N ASP A 293 -5.52 4.04 -21.61
CA ASP A 293 -6.68 4.32 -22.47
C ASP A 293 -6.99 5.81 -22.55
N ASN A 294 -6.82 6.54 -21.45
CA ASN A 294 -6.99 7.99 -21.42
C ASN A 294 -5.89 8.68 -22.24
N TYR A 295 -4.63 8.27 -22.09
CA TYR A 295 -3.51 8.77 -22.89
C TYR A 295 -3.69 8.52 -24.39
N ASN A 296 -4.09 7.31 -24.77
CA ASN A 296 -4.32 6.96 -26.17
C ASN A 296 -5.49 7.74 -26.78
N ARG A 297 -6.59 7.91 -26.04
CA ARG A 297 -7.77 8.65 -26.51
C ARG A 297 -7.49 10.13 -26.74
N TRP A 298 -6.71 10.76 -25.87
CA TRP A 298 -6.41 12.19 -25.92
C TRP A 298 -4.99 12.49 -26.38
N LYS A 299 -4.38 11.54 -27.11
CA LYS A 299 -3.04 11.70 -27.66
C LYS A 299 -3.02 12.93 -28.58
N GLY A 300 -2.18 13.91 -28.23
CA GLY A 300 -2.06 15.18 -28.95
C GLY A 300 -2.99 16.31 -28.43
N ASN A 301 -3.84 16.05 -27.45
CA ASN A 301 -4.64 17.07 -26.75
C ASN A 301 -4.82 16.73 -25.26
N PRO A 302 -3.74 16.78 -24.45
CA PRO A 302 -3.80 16.41 -23.03
C PRO A 302 -4.74 17.30 -22.21
N ASP A 303 -4.89 18.58 -22.57
CA ASP A 303 -5.77 19.52 -21.89
C ASP A 303 -7.25 19.10 -22.01
N ALA A 304 -7.67 18.64 -23.19
CA ALA A 304 -9.03 18.10 -23.37
C ALA A 304 -9.25 16.82 -22.54
N GLY A 305 -8.23 15.97 -22.41
CA GLY A 305 -8.27 14.79 -21.54
C GLY A 305 -8.40 15.14 -20.06
N MET A 306 -7.69 16.18 -19.61
CA MET A 306 -7.82 16.71 -18.25
C MET A 306 -9.21 17.27 -18.00
N ALA A 307 -9.72 18.11 -18.91
CA ALA A 307 -11.07 18.68 -18.82
C ALA A 307 -12.16 17.60 -18.82
N ALA A 308 -11.99 16.53 -19.60
CA ALA A 308 -12.90 15.39 -19.61
C ALA A 308 -12.91 14.64 -18.26
N SER A 309 -11.73 14.42 -17.68
CA SER A 309 -11.55 13.82 -16.36
C SER A 309 -12.21 14.66 -15.26
N ASP A 310 -11.93 15.96 -15.24
CA ASP A 310 -12.51 16.91 -14.29
C ASP A 310 -14.04 16.95 -14.41
N SER A 311 -14.56 16.99 -15.64
CA SER A 311 -15.99 16.96 -15.90
C SER A 311 -16.64 15.65 -15.42
N ALA A 312 -15.99 14.51 -15.60
CA ALA A 312 -16.46 13.22 -15.10
C ALA A 312 -16.51 13.18 -13.57
N ARG A 313 -15.47 13.70 -12.91
CA ARG A 313 -15.40 13.84 -11.45
C ARG A 313 -16.50 14.76 -10.91
N LEU A 314 -16.66 15.96 -11.47
CA LEU A 314 -17.69 16.92 -11.04
C LEU A 314 -19.11 16.36 -11.21
N ARG A 315 -19.37 15.63 -12.30
CA ARG A 315 -20.67 14.94 -12.47
C ARG A 315 -20.91 13.87 -11.41
N ALA A 316 -19.89 13.14 -11.00
CA ALA A 316 -20.01 12.13 -9.94
C ALA A 316 -20.35 12.77 -8.59
N ILE A 317 -19.62 13.82 -8.22
CA ILE A 317 -19.86 14.65 -7.02
C ILE A 317 -21.31 15.16 -6.99
N LYS A 318 -21.77 15.79 -8.09
CA LYS A 318 -23.14 16.30 -8.19
C LYS A 318 -24.20 15.19 -8.10
N ARG A 319 -23.96 14.03 -8.72
CA ARG A 319 -24.87 12.87 -8.65
C ARG A 319 -24.90 12.21 -7.27
N ALA A 320 -23.83 12.34 -6.50
CA ALA A 320 -23.76 11.94 -5.11
C ALA A 320 -24.43 12.94 -4.16
N GLY A 321 -24.80 14.14 -4.65
CA GLY A 321 -25.45 15.18 -3.85
C GLY A 321 -24.51 15.90 -2.89
N ILE A 322 -23.19 15.81 -3.12
CA ILE A 322 -22.18 16.38 -2.22
C ILE A 322 -21.50 17.62 -2.80
N ASP A 323 -21.97 18.18 -3.92
CA ASP A 323 -21.37 19.34 -4.58
C ASP A 323 -21.41 20.62 -3.72
N LYS A 324 -22.26 20.66 -2.71
CA LYS A 324 -22.40 21.78 -1.77
C LYS A 324 -21.76 21.53 -0.40
N ALA A 325 -21.18 20.35 -0.17
CA ALA A 325 -20.52 20.05 1.10
C ALA A 325 -19.31 20.98 1.30
N MET A 326 -19.10 21.45 2.53
CA MET A 326 -17.99 22.36 2.82
C MET A 326 -16.64 21.64 2.72
N HIS A 327 -16.60 20.38 3.13
CA HIS A 327 -15.39 19.56 3.14
C HIS A 327 -15.58 18.28 2.33
N HIS A 328 -14.70 18.10 1.34
CA HIS A 328 -14.51 16.83 0.65
C HIS A 328 -13.18 16.22 1.07
N ILE A 329 -13.22 15.00 1.58
CA ILE A 329 -12.01 14.21 1.76
C ILE A 329 -11.81 13.34 0.53
N GLN A 330 -10.58 13.33 0.03
CA GLN A 330 -10.22 12.64 -1.19
C GLN A 330 -9.11 11.64 -0.93
N GLY A 331 -9.33 10.39 -1.30
CA GLY A 331 -8.29 9.35 -1.36
C GLY A 331 -8.02 8.98 -2.81
N PHE A 332 -6.75 8.95 -3.21
CA PHE A 332 -6.34 8.48 -4.55
C PHE A 332 -5.59 7.15 -4.43
N SER A 333 -6.06 6.13 -5.13
CA SER A 333 -5.60 4.74 -4.95
C SER A 333 -4.12 4.59 -5.20
N GLY A 334 -3.63 5.10 -6.36
CA GLY A 334 -2.22 5.12 -6.78
C GLY A 334 -1.36 4.04 -6.16
N ASP A 335 -0.23 4.47 -5.58
CA ASP A 335 0.68 3.58 -4.86
C ASP A 335 0.39 3.49 -3.35
N THR A 336 -0.80 3.91 -2.91
CA THR A 336 -1.18 3.96 -1.50
C THR A 336 -1.18 2.57 -0.86
N ALA A 337 -1.70 1.55 -1.56
CA ALA A 337 -1.70 0.16 -1.06
C ALA A 337 -0.30 -0.36 -0.78
N ALA A 338 0.65 -0.05 -1.65
CA ALA A 338 2.05 -0.47 -1.50
C ALA A 338 2.78 0.30 -0.37
N ARG A 339 2.18 1.34 0.19
CA ARG A 339 2.76 2.19 1.25
C ARG A 339 2.13 1.96 2.62
N SER A 340 0.86 1.55 2.66
CA SER A 340 0.17 1.25 3.91
C SER A 340 0.32 -0.22 4.27
N PRO A 341 1.01 -0.56 5.38
CA PRO A 341 1.23 -1.95 5.74
C PRO A 341 -0.01 -2.67 6.31
N ILE A 342 -1.09 -1.94 6.56
CA ILE A 342 -2.30 -2.47 7.22
C ILE A 342 -3.51 -2.54 6.27
N MET A 343 -3.34 -2.01 5.05
CA MET A 343 -4.39 -1.99 4.04
C MET A 343 -4.37 -3.31 3.28
N ALA A 344 -5.56 -3.82 2.92
CA ALA A 344 -5.65 -4.98 2.03
C ALA A 344 -4.93 -4.68 0.69
N PRO A 345 -3.97 -5.52 0.26
CA PRO A 345 -3.25 -5.30 -0.99
C PRO A 345 -4.13 -5.63 -2.19
N TRP A 346 -3.98 -4.92 -3.31
CA TRP A 346 -4.79 -5.16 -4.51
C TRP A 346 -4.71 -6.60 -5.05
N SER A 347 -3.64 -7.34 -4.72
CA SER A 347 -3.43 -8.74 -5.11
C SER A 347 -4.48 -9.71 -4.54
N ILE A 348 -5.17 -9.34 -3.45
CA ILE A 348 -6.25 -10.17 -2.85
C ILE A 348 -7.65 -9.71 -3.21
N TYR A 349 -7.79 -8.62 -3.98
CA TYR A 349 -9.12 -8.10 -4.32
C TYR A 349 -9.82 -9.05 -5.31
N PRO A 350 -11.16 -9.14 -5.26
CA PRO A 350 -11.95 -10.03 -6.12
C PRO A 350 -12.12 -9.45 -7.55
N PHE A 351 -11.06 -8.89 -8.12
CA PHE A 351 -11.01 -8.40 -9.50
C PHE A 351 -10.22 -9.37 -10.38
N SER A 352 -10.22 -9.14 -11.70
CA SER A 352 -9.33 -9.89 -12.60
C SER A 352 -7.86 -9.70 -12.21
N SER A 353 -7.00 -10.69 -12.49
CA SER A 353 -5.54 -10.59 -12.31
C SER A 353 -4.97 -9.38 -13.07
N GLU A 354 -5.50 -9.13 -14.28
CA GLU A 354 -5.19 -7.96 -15.10
C GLU A 354 -5.52 -6.64 -14.40
N ASP A 355 -6.72 -6.50 -13.81
CA ASP A 355 -7.13 -5.28 -13.14
C ASP A 355 -6.34 -5.06 -11.84
N CYS A 356 -6.09 -6.13 -11.07
CA CYS A 356 -5.24 -6.07 -9.88
C CYS A 356 -3.80 -5.67 -10.25
N SER A 357 -3.23 -6.26 -11.31
CA SER A 357 -1.88 -5.91 -11.77
C SER A 357 -1.81 -4.46 -12.24
N ALA A 358 -2.84 -3.98 -12.95
CA ALA A 358 -2.92 -2.61 -13.41
C ALA A 358 -3.09 -1.60 -12.26
N LEU A 359 -3.86 -1.94 -11.20
CA LEU A 359 -3.95 -1.12 -9.98
C LEU A 359 -2.61 -1.05 -9.24
N ILE A 360 -1.92 -2.18 -9.04
CA ILE A 360 -0.58 -2.22 -8.43
C ILE A 360 0.41 -1.38 -9.24
N CYS A 361 0.29 -1.42 -10.57
CA CYS A 361 1.21 -0.71 -11.46
C CYS A 361 0.92 0.80 -11.61
N ASP A 362 -0.13 1.33 -10.98
CA ASP A 362 -0.76 2.65 -11.19
C ASP A 362 -1.17 2.89 -12.66
N LEU A 363 -1.53 1.85 -13.40
CA LEU A 363 -2.07 1.97 -14.76
C LEU A 363 -3.60 2.12 -14.75
N LEU A 364 -4.23 1.51 -13.75
CA LEU A 364 -5.57 1.86 -13.31
C LEU A 364 -5.47 2.62 -12.00
N GLY A 365 -6.31 3.64 -11.84
CA GLY A 365 -6.40 4.38 -10.59
C GLY A 365 -7.83 4.83 -10.33
N PHE A 366 -8.18 4.94 -9.07
CA PHE A 366 -9.44 5.55 -8.67
C PHE A 366 -9.25 6.58 -7.56
N GLN A 367 -10.23 7.44 -7.44
CA GLN A 367 -10.35 8.46 -6.43
C GLN A 367 -11.69 8.30 -5.74
N THR A 368 -11.67 8.23 -4.42
CA THR A 368 -12.85 8.29 -3.57
C THR A 368 -12.98 9.70 -3.04
N ILE A 369 -14.19 10.26 -3.14
CA ILE A 369 -14.53 11.60 -2.69
C ILE A 369 -15.68 11.46 -1.71
N LEU A 370 -15.45 11.87 -0.47
CA LEU A 370 -16.35 11.66 0.65
C LEU A 370 -16.73 13.00 1.25
N SER A 371 -18.03 13.23 1.45
CA SER A 371 -18.51 14.36 2.24
C SER A 371 -18.27 14.10 3.72
N VAL A 372 -17.61 15.04 4.40
CA VAL A 372 -17.45 14.96 5.86
C VAL A 372 -18.79 15.12 6.57
N ASP A 373 -19.68 15.95 6.02
CA ASP A 373 -21.04 16.10 6.55
C ASP A 373 -21.79 14.76 6.52
N ALA A 374 -21.64 13.98 5.45
CA ALA A 374 -22.25 12.65 5.35
C ALA A 374 -21.66 11.65 6.36
N LEU A 375 -20.37 11.75 6.68
CA LEU A 375 -19.78 10.96 7.78
C LEU A 375 -20.37 11.34 9.14
N VAL A 376 -20.57 12.64 9.39
CA VAL A 376 -21.21 13.14 10.62
C VAL A 376 -22.66 12.65 10.70
N ASP A 377 -23.38 12.65 9.58
CA ASP A 377 -24.74 12.12 9.50
C ASP A 377 -24.77 10.62 9.85
N SER A 378 -23.86 9.81 9.31
CA SER A 378 -23.74 8.38 9.64
C SER A 378 -23.43 8.14 11.12
N LEU A 379 -22.56 8.94 11.73
CA LEU A 379 -22.26 8.88 13.18
C LEU A 379 -23.48 9.27 14.03
N THR A 380 -24.18 10.35 13.63
CA THR A 380 -25.37 10.82 14.33
C THR A 380 -26.50 9.81 14.25
N ALA A 381 -26.65 9.12 13.12
CA ALA A 381 -27.67 8.09 12.90
C ALA A 381 -27.50 6.88 13.84
N VAL A 382 -26.29 6.60 14.33
CA VAL A 382 -26.01 5.55 15.31
C VAL A 382 -25.96 6.07 16.75
N GLY A 383 -26.34 7.33 16.98
CA GLY A 383 -26.42 7.93 18.31
C GLY A 383 -25.11 8.53 18.84
N LEU A 384 -24.10 8.72 17.99
CA LEU A 384 -22.87 9.42 18.35
C LEU A 384 -22.99 10.91 18.08
N HIS A 385 -22.33 11.71 18.91
CA HIS A 385 -22.07 13.10 18.58
C HIS A 385 -20.77 13.19 17.78
N ALA A 386 -20.68 14.17 16.86
CA ALA A 386 -19.48 14.38 16.08
C ALA A 386 -19.21 15.85 15.75
N ASP A 387 -17.93 16.21 15.73
CA ASP A 387 -17.41 17.52 15.37
C ASP A 387 -16.42 17.38 14.21
N ILE A 388 -16.54 18.27 13.23
CA ILE A 388 -15.56 18.42 12.15
C ILE A 388 -14.38 19.24 12.69
N LEU A 389 -13.16 18.71 12.56
CA LEU A 389 -11.93 19.36 13.01
C LEU A 389 -11.12 19.98 11.87
N LEU A 390 -11.61 19.85 10.63
CA LEU A 390 -11.00 20.45 9.45
C LEU A 390 -11.33 21.94 9.34
N ASN A 391 -10.38 22.71 8.84
CA ASN A 391 -10.58 24.08 8.41
C ASN A 391 -10.74 24.14 6.88
N PRO A 392 -11.52 25.08 6.32
CA PRO A 392 -11.67 25.20 4.86
C PRO A 392 -10.37 25.44 4.09
N ALA A 393 -9.34 25.96 4.77
CA ALA A 393 -8.01 26.18 4.21
C ALA A 393 -7.10 24.93 4.25
N ASP A 394 -7.55 23.83 4.86
CA ASP A 394 -6.77 22.60 4.89
C ASP A 394 -6.72 21.99 3.48
N GLY A 395 -5.51 21.87 2.93
CA GLY A 395 -5.23 21.24 1.65
C GLY A 395 -4.85 19.76 1.81
N ASP A 396 -3.66 19.39 1.35
CA ASP A 396 -3.14 18.03 1.55
C ASP A 396 -3.03 17.70 3.05
N LEU A 397 -3.71 16.62 3.45
CA LEU A 397 -3.74 16.17 4.85
C LEU A 397 -2.53 15.26 5.13
N SER A 398 -1.71 15.62 6.11
CA SER A 398 -0.72 14.69 6.68
C SER A 398 -1.44 13.55 7.43
N GLY A 399 -0.78 12.41 7.61
CA GLY A 399 -1.39 11.23 8.24
C GLY A 399 -1.92 11.50 9.66
N ASP A 400 -1.24 12.36 10.42
CA ASP A 400 -1.56 12.80 11.78
C ASP A 400 -2.55 13.98 11.84
N LYS A 401 -3.03 14.48 10.70
CA LYS A 401 -4.03 15.54 10.68
C LYS A 401 -5.34 15.02 11.23
N LYS A 402 -5.84 15.66 12.29
CA LYS A 402 -7.16 15.40 12.86
C LYS A 402 -8.25 15.86 11.89
N VAL A 403 -9.21 14.98 11.63
CA VAL A 403 -10.29 15.20 10.66
C VAL A 403 -11.63 15.42 11.35
N LEU A 404 -12.01 14.48 12.21
CA LEU A 404 -13.26 14.54 12.96
C LEU A 404 -13.08 13.95 14.35
N ARG A 405 -13.91 14.37 15.28
CA ARG A 405 -14.03 13.77 16.60
C ARG A 405 -15.43 13.22 16.78
N ALA A 406 -15.54 11.95 17.17
CA ALA A 406 -16.81 11.34 17.56
C ALA A 406 -16.80 11.07 19.07
N TRP A 407 -17.95 11.17 19.74
CA TRP A 407 -18.05 10.85 21.16
C TRP A 407 -19.41 10.28 21.56
N LEU A 408 -19.36 9.49 22.63
CA LEU A 408 -20.48 8.92 23.35
C LEU A 408 -20.26 9.22 24.84
N ASP A 409 -21.19 9.94 25.47
CA ASP A 409 -21.07 10.42 26.84
C ASP A 409 -19.72 11.14 27.09
N ASN A 410 -18.87 10.57 27.95
CA ASN A 410 -17.55 11.10 28.30
C ASN A 410 -16.39 10.46 27.51
N ARG A 411 -16.68 9.63 26.51
CA ARG A 411 -15.67 8.92 25.71
C ARG A 411 -15.62 9.49 24.30
N SER A 412 -14.42 9.72 23.77
CA SER A 412 -14.27 10.25 22.41
C SER A 412 -13.17 9.55 21.63
N LEU A 413 -13.37 9.39 20.32
CA LEU A 413 -12.38 8.94 19.35
C LEU A 413 -12.08 10.10 18.40
N THR A 414 -10.81 10.37 18.16
CA THR A 414 -10.39 11.34 17.13
C THR A 414 -9.90 10.57 15.91
N LEU A 415 -10.56 10.80 14.78
CA LEU A 415 -10.12 10.25 13.51
C LEU A 415 -9.05 11.15 12.90
N HIS A 416 -7.95 10.52 12.53
CA HIS A 416 -6.86 11.15 11.78
C HIS A 416 -6.96 10.75 10.31
N ALA A 417 -6.29 11.49 9.42
CA ALA A 417 -6.38 11.27 7.98
C ALA A 417 -6.02 9.82 7.57
N GLU A 418 -5.01 9.20 8.21
CA GLU A 418 -4.64 7.80 7.95
C GLU A 418 -5.75 6.81 8.36
N GLY A 419 -6.54 7.13 9.38
CA GLY A 419 -7.67 6.30 9.83
C GLY A 419 -8.82 6.24 8.82
N LEU A 420 -8.82 7.09 7.79
CA LEU A 420 -9.81 7.08 6.72
C LEU A 420 -9.48 6.09 5.59
N ASN A 421 -8.32 5.42 5.64
CA ASN A 421 -7.87 4.58 4.54
C ASN A 421 -8.88 3.47 4.19
N VAL A 422 -9.52 2.84 5.17
CA VAL A 422 -10.55 1.80 4.94
C VAL A 422 -11.79 2.36 4.22
N LEU A 423 -12.21 3.59 4.54
CA LEU A 423 -13.32 4.27 3.87
C LEU A 423 -12.95 4.69 2.44
N LEU A 424 -11.71 5.15 2.24
CA LEU A 424 -11.26 5.77 0.99
C LEU A 424 -10.75 4.75 -0.04
N TYR A 425 -10.08 3.69 0.41
CA TYR A 425 -9.37 2.76 -0.48
C TYR A 425 -9.97 1.36 -0.48
N GLU A 426 -10.45 0.88 0.67
CA GLU A 426 -11.16 -0.40 0.76
C GLU A 426 -12.68 -0.25 0.56
N LEU A 427 -13.15 1.00 0.45
CA LEU A 427 -14.54 1.39 0.19
C LEU A 427 -15.53 0.87 1.22
N LEU A 428 -15.10 0.78 2.49
CA LEU A 428 -15.98 0.56 3.63
C LEU A 428 -17.12 1.58 3.61
N GLU A 429 -18.34 1.13 3.87
CA GLU A 429 -19.50 1.99 3.93
C GLU A 429 -19.46 2.89 5.19
N PRO A 430 -19.72 4.21 5.05
CA PRO A 430 -19.84 5.14 6.18
C PRO A 430 -20.70 4.65 7.34
N ASP A 431 -21.83 3.99 7.06
CA ASP A 431 -22.73 3.51 8.12
C ASP A 431 -22.15 2.31 8.86
N ALA A 432 -21.51 1.37 8.16
CA ALA A 432 -20.81 0.25 8.80
C ALA A 432 -19.62 0.74 9.62
N TRP A 433 -18.86 1.69 9.08
CA TRP A 433 -17.79 2.35 9.81
C TRP A 433 -18.30 3.07 11.08
N ALA A 434 -19.40 3.83 10.98
CA ALA A 434 -19.98 4.55 12.11
C ALA A 434 -20.44 3.60 13.23
N ARG A 435 -21.07 2.47 12.89
CA ARG A 435 -21.41 1.41 13.86
C ARG A 435 -20.16 0.81 14.51
N GLY A 436 -19.10 0.58 13.73
CA GLY A 436 -17.81 0.15 14.27
C GLY A 436 -17.18 1.16 15.23
N VAL A 437 -17.32 2.47 14.98
CA VAL A 437 -16.89 3.53 15.91
C VAL A 437 -17.72 3.49 17.20
N LEU A 438 -19.03 3.31 17.11
CA LEU A 438 -19.92 3.18 18.28
C LEU A 438 -19.50 1.98 19.14
N GLU A 439 -19.30 0.83 18.52
CA GLU A 439 -18.86 -0.39 19.19
C GLU A 439 -17.49 -0.19 19.85
N THR A 440 -16.53 0.41 19.12
CA THR A 440 -15.20 0.77 19.66
C THR A 440 -15.29 1.67 20.89
N LEU A 441 -16.17 2.68 20.88
CA LEU A 441 -16.38 3.56 22.03
C LEU A 441 -17.07 2.86 23.20
N SER A 442 -17.80 1.77 22.93
CA SER A 442 -18.58 1.02 23.91
C SER A 442 -17.78 -0.07 24.62
N VAL A 443 -16.65 -0.52 24.06
CA VAL A 443 -15.82 -1.57 24.69
C VAL A 443 -15.35 -1.20 26.09
N GLU A 444 -15.26 -2.19 26.98
CA GLU A 444 -14.92 -1.96 28.39
C GLU A 444 -13.44 -1.58 28.60
N THR A 445 -12.54 -2.13 27.78
CA THR A 445 -11.07 -1.98 27.89
C THR A 445 -10.57 -0.58 27.56
N ARG A 446 -11.35 0.22 26.82
CA ARG A 446 -11.10 1.64 26.49
C ARG A 446 -9.65 1.96 26.07
N PRO A 447 -9.10 1.32 25.02
CA PRO A 447 -7.77 1.68 24.52
C PRO A 447 -7.75 3.10 23.98
N GLY A 448 -6.69 3.87 24.27
CA GLY A 448 -6.53 5.22 23.70
C GLY A 448 -6.07 5.21 22.24
N SER A 449 -5.53 4.09 21.75
CA SER A 449 -5.19 3.88 20.33
C SER A 449 -5.72 2.53 19.82
N PRO A 450 -7.03 2.42 19.49
CA PRO A 450 -7.61 1.18 19.02
C PRO A 450 -7.11 0.79 17.62
N GLY A 451 -6.60 -0.43 17.48
CA GLY A 451 -6.41 -1.13 16.21
C GLY A 451 -7.68 -1.89 15.85
N VAL A 452 -8.57 -1.24 15.11
CA VAL A 452 -9.91 -1.78 14.79
C VAL A 452 -9.83 -2.86 13.72
N VAL A 453 -10.54 -3.97 13.93
CA VAL A 453 -10.73 -5.07 12.97
C VAL A 453 -12.22 -5.42 12.92
N PHE A 454 -12.79 -5.52 11.71
CA PHE A 454 -14.20 -5.84 11.53
C PHE A 454 -14.47 -7.34 11.54
N ALA A 455 -15.70 -7.74 11.79
CA ALA A 455 -16.12 -9.12 11.61
C ALA A 455 -16.15 -9.47 10.11
N ASP A 456 -15.82 -10.73 9.81
CA ASP A 456 -15.96 -11.36 8.49
C ASP A 456 -15.27 -10.63 7.33
N GLU A 457 -14.19 -9.87 7.60
CA GLU A 457 -13.44 -9.18 6.53
C GLU A 457 -12.99 -10.13 5.41
N ALA A 458 -12.58 -11.35 5.77
CA ALA A 458 -12.16 -12.38 4.83
C ALA A 458 -13.19 -12.64 3.72
N ALA A 459 -14.48 -12.54 4.02
CA ALA A 459 -15.56 -12.77 3.06
C ALA A 459 -15.63 -11.69 1.96
N SER A 460 -14.96 -10.54 2.14
CA SER A 460 -14.85 -9.52 1.09
C SER A 460 -13.78 -9.83 0.04
N TRP A 461 -12.85 -10.74 0.37
CA TRP A 461 -11.68 -11.06 -0.45
C TRP A 461 -11.76 -12.45 -1.11
N LEU A 462 -12.50 -13.37 -0.49
CA LEU A 462 -12.78 -14.73 -0.96
C LEU A 462 -13.94 -14.75 -1.97
#